data_AF-A0A955X027-F1
#
_entry.id   AF-A0A955X027-F1
#
_cell.length_a   1.000
_cell.length_b   1.000
_cell.length_c   1.000
_cell.angle_alpha   90.00
_cell.angle_beta   90.00
_cell.angle_gamma   90.00
#
_symmetry.space_group_name_H-M   'P 1'
#
loop_
_entity.id
_entity.type
_entity.pdbx_description
1 polymer ?
#
loop_
_entity_poly.entity_id
_entity_poly.type
_entity_poly.pdbx_seq_one_letter_code
_entity_poly.pdbx_strand_id
1 'polypeptide(L)'
;MILWPWLLVSLAAPAGWDSPAAWHTALVEAGITAHPVAQIDLGRLPAAASLALLRADKVASPEGLRRFVQAGGRVLLAVEGPQDDPTLEPFELRAAPPPALAGIGQHPALIEVATPNHGLFRGVQALVTNHPTAVHGPARLKPALTFSDGTPFAWQLRLGDGELVVVGDSSLFIDLMRPLAGNGRFADAVGAWLGADGRPVYLVTGPLTGDGPQAARPSPQARLNDALAELAGGASPGSAWIALFAALAAAAGALVAWTRFPGDRRPL
;
A
#
# COMPACT_ATOMS: atom_id res chain seq x y z
N MET A 1 32.38 1.98 -3.34
CA MET A 1 31.61 3.11 -3.87
C MET A 1 30.99 2.65 -5.19
N ILE A 2 29.78 2.09 -5.15
CA ILE A 2 29.13 1.48 -6.32
C ILE A 2 28.23 2.55 -6.94
N LEU A 3 28.73 3.16 -8.03
CA LEU A 3 27.93 4.00 -8.91
C LEU A 3 26.92 3.10 -9.61
N TRP A 4 25.62 3.36 -9.44
CA TRP A 4 24.54 2.76 -10.24
C TRP A 4 24.38 3.57 -11.52
N PRO A 5 24.82 3.10 -12.70
CA PRO A 5 24.51 3.77 -13.95
C PRO A 5 23.21 3.19 -14.51
N TRP A 6 22.42 4.03 -15.19
CA TRP A 6 21.21 3.66 -15.97
C TRP A 6 19.87 3.60 -15.22
N LEU A 7 19.48 4.73 -14.62
CA LEU A 7 18.09 5.20 -14.66
C LEU A 7 18.03 6.28 -15.74
N LEU A 8 17.47 5.95 -16.92
CA LEU A 8 17.08 6.95 -17.89
C LEU A 8 15.92 7.73 -17.28
N VAL A 9 16.24 8.78 -16.54
CA VAL A 9 15.29 9.77 -16.05
C VAL A 9 14.82 10.54 -17.27
N SER A 10 13.72 10.11 -17.87
CA SER A 10 12.99 10.93 -18.82
C SER A 10 12.48 12.16 -18.07
N LEU A 11 13.02 13.33 -18.38
CA LEU A 11 12.52 14.59 -17.84
C LEU A 11 11.03 14.76 -18.20
N ALA A 12 10.29 15.28 -17.23
CA ALA A 12 8.83 15.24 -17.13
C ALA A 12 8.10 15.74 -18.38
N ALA A 13 6.98 15.09 -18.68
CA ALA A 13 5.94 15.62 -19.57
C ALA A 13 5.49 17.03 -19.08
N PRO A 14 5.03 17.93 -19.97
CA PRO A 14 4.46 19.21 -19.54
C PRO A 14 3.40 18.98 -18.46
N ALA A 15 3.35 19.86 -17.46
CA ALA A 15 2.41 19.76 -16.34
C ALA A 15 0.97 19.70 -16.86
N GLY A 16 0.47 18.49 -17.06
CA GLY A 16 -0.89 18.21 -17.44
C GLY A 16 -1.82 18.46 -16.27
N TRP A 17 -3.12 18.48 -16.56
CA TRP A 17 -4.17 18.60 -15.54
C TRP A 17 -3.99 17.59 -14.38
N ASP A 18 -3.48 16.40 -14.68
CA ASP A 18 -3.28 15.30 -13.72
C ASP A 18 -1.84 15.24 -13.16
N SER A 19 -1.11 16.35 -13.18
CA SER A 19 0.30 16.35 -12.73
C SER A 19 0.41 16.18 -11.21
N PRO A 20 1.30 15.29 -10.71
CA PRO A 20 1.63 15.19 -9.29
C PRO A 20 2.89 16.01 -8.91
N ALA A 21 3.26 17.04 -9.68
CA ALA A 21 4.54 17.74 -9.56
C ALA A 21 4.68 18.52 -8.25
N ALA A 22 3.60 19.14 -7.76
CA ALA A 22 3.59 19.81 -6.47
C ALA A 22 3.73 18.80 -5.31
N TRP A 23 3.19 17.58 -5.45
CA TRP A 23 3.43 16.53 -4.46
C TRP A 23 4.89 16.08 -4.46
N HIS A 24 5.47 15.82 -5.64
CA HIS A 24 6.89 15.50 -5.76
C HIS A 24 7.78 16.58 -5.11
N THR A 25 7.50 17.85 -5.39
CA THR A 25 8.21 18.99 -4.80
C THR A 25 8.11 18.97 -3.28
N ALA A 26 6.92 18.78 -2.72
CA ALA A 26 6.70 18.70 -1.27
C ALA A 26 7.47 17.53 -0.61
N LEU A 27 7.58 16.38 -1.28
CA LEU A 27 8.38 15.26 -0.79
C LEU A 27 9.87 15.62 -0.71
N VAL A 28 10.40 16.23 -1.77
CA VAL A 28 11.81 16.65 -1.84
C VAL A 28 12.12 17.71 -0.79
N GLU A 29 11.24 18.69 -0.61
CA GLU A 29 11.36 19.73 0.43
C GLU A 29 11.32 19.13 1.84
N ALA A 30 10.59 18.04 2.05
CA ALA A 30 10.57 17.28 3.29
C ALA A 30 11.81 16.38 3.49
N GLY A 31 12.79 16.42 2.57
CA GLY A 31 14.01 15.60 2.63
C GLY A 31 13.81 14.14 2.20
N ILE A 32 12.68 13.82 1.55
CA ILE A 32 12.40 12.47 1.05
C ILE A 32 12.99 12.30 -0.34
N THR A 33 13.75 11.23 -0.55
CA THR A 33 14.30 10.86 -1.86
C THR A 33 13.18 10.35 -2.77
N ALA A 34 12.59 11.24 -3.57
CA ALA A 34 11.48 10.94 -4.46
C ALA A 34 11.90 10.98 -5.95
N HIS A 35 11.60 9.90 -6.68
CA HIS A 35 11.94 9.70 -8.09
C HIS A 35 10.67 9.58 -8.94
N PRO A 36 10.30 10.60 -9.73
CA PRO A 36 9.25 10.45 -10.72
C PRO A 36 9.74 9.52 -11.84
N VAL A 37 8.96 8.50 -12.16
CA VAL A 37 9.28 7.52 -13.20
C VAL A 37 8.06 7.24 -14.05
N ALA A 38 8.24 7.25 -15.37
CA ALA A 38 7.17 6.92 -16.31
C ALA A 38 6.84 5.41 -16.32
N GLN A 39 7.84 4.57 -16.02
CA GLN A 39 7.70 3.12 -15.99
C GLN A 39 8.71 2.53 -15.01
N ILE A 40 8.34 1.44 -14.36
CA ILE A 40 9.24 0.61 -13.55
C ILE A 40 9.09 -0.88 -13.84
N ASP A 41 10.18 -1.59 -13.62
CA ASP A 41 10.23 -3.05 -13.51
C ASP A 41 10.43 -3.40 -12.03
N LEU A 42 9.44 -4.07 -11.40
CA LEU A 42 9.50 -4.46 -9.99
C LEU A 42 10.72 -5.35 -9.68
N GLY A 43 11.20 -6.13 -10.66
CA GLY A 43 12.37 -7.00 -10.46
C GLY A 43 13.67 -6.24 -10.29
N ARG A 44 13.69 -4.94 -10.63
CA ARG A 44 14.86 -4.06 -10.50
C ARG A 44 14.86 -3.23 -9.22
N LEU A 45 13.75 -3.27 -8.47
CA LEU A 45 13.62 -2.51 -7.25
C LEU A 45 14.28 -3.22 -6.06
N PRO A 46 14.92 -2.46 -5.15
CA PRO A 46 15.26 -2.97 -3.83
C PRO A 46 14.01 -3.46 -3.10
N ALA A 47 14.11 -4.58 -2.35
CA ALA A 47 12.97 -5.13 -1.61
C ALA A 47 12.36 -4.16 -0.59
N ALA A 48 13.15 -3.19 -0.08
CA ALA A 48 12.69 -2.17 0.86
C ALA A 48 12.31 -0.83 0.20
N ALA A 49 12.21 -0.77 -1.13
CA ALA A 49 11.78 0.45 -1.82
C ALA A 49 10.30 0.78 -1.55
N SER A 50 9.92 2.03 -1.82
CA SER A 50 8.56 2.50 -1.71
C SER A 50 8.02 2.91 -3.08
N LEU A 51 6.76 2.57 -3.36
CA LEU A 51 6.09 2.89 -4.63
C LEU A 51 4.83 3.71 -4.38
N ALA A 52 4.62 4.73 -5.19
CA ALA A 52 3.33 5.39 -5.34
C ALA A 52 2.81 5.16 -6.76
N LEU A 53 1.83 4.28 -6.89
CA LEU A 53 1.17 3.93 -8.14
C LEU A 53 -0.10 4.78 -8.24
N LEU A 54 -0.02 5.90 -8.95
CA LEU A 54 -1.16 6.79 -9.11
C LEU A 54 -2.18 6.28 -10.14
N ARG A 55 -1.85 5.20 -10.85
CA ARG A 55 -2.68 4.59 -11.88
C ARG A 55 -2.63 3.07 -11.79
N ALA A 56 -3.56 2.48 -11.05
CA ALA A 56 -3.64 1.04 -10.84
C ALA A 56 -3.82 0.25 -12.16
N ASP A 57 -4.52 0.82 -13.15
CA ASP A 57 -4.77 0.23 -14.47
C ASP A 57 -3.50 -0.10 -15.29
N LYS A 58 -2.33 0.22 -14.73
CA LYS A 58 -1.01 0.05 -15.34
C LYS A 58 -0.16 -1.05 -14.69
N VAL A 59 -0.67 -1.83 -13.74
CA VAL A 59 0.09 -2.95 -13.12
C VAL A 59 -0.05 -4.23 -13.97
N ALA A 60 1.05 -4.65 -14.58
CA ALA A 60 1.06 -5.84 -15.45
C ALA A 60 1.07 -7.18 -14.69
N SER A 61 1.58 -7.21 -13.45
CA SER A 61 1.66 -8.42 -12.61
C SER A 61 1.15 -8.10 -11.19
N PRO A 62 -0.16 -8.22 -10.93
CA PRO A 62 -0.74 -8.05 -9.60
C PRO A 62 -0.08 -8.94 -8.53
N GLU A 63 0.24 -10.20 -8.87
CA GLU A 63 0.94 -11.15 -8.02
C GLU A 63 2.38 -10.72 -7.75
N GLY A 64 3.03 -10.10 -8.75
CA GLY A 64 4.35 -9.50 -8.57
C GLY A 64 4.33 -8.33 -7.59
N LEU A 65 3.31 -7.48 -7.68
CA LEU A 65 3.11 -6.38 -6.73
C LEU A 65 2.87 -6.91 -5.31
N ARG A 66 2.03 -7.94 -5.15
CA ARG A 66 1.81 -8.59 -3.84
C ARG A 66 3.11 -9.14 -3.27
N ARG A 67 3.92 -9.84 -4.07
CA ARG A 67 5.23 -10.36 -3.63
C ARG A 67 6.18 -9.25 -3.22
N PHE A 68 6.21 -8.14 -3.96
CA PHE A 68 7.01 -6.97 -3.59
C PHE A 68 6.61 -6.40 -2.22
N VAL A 69 5.31 -6.25 -1.95
CA VAL A 69 4.83 -5.81 -0.63
C VAL A 69 5.23 -6.83 0.44
N GLN A 70 4.99 -8.13 0.22
CA GLN A 70 5.35 -9.19 1.17
C GLN A 70 6.85 -9.19 1.52
N ALA A 71 7.71 -8.83 0.58
CA ALA A 71 9.16 -8.75 0.75
C ALA A 71 9.66 -7.50 1.49
N GLY A 72 8.75 -6.63 1.97
CA GLY A 72 9.10 -5.44 2.73
C GLY A 72 8.86 -4.10 2.01
N GLY A 73 8.29 -4.13 0.79
CA GLY A 73 7.94 -2.92 0.06
C GLY A 73 6.80 -2.15 0.73
N ARG A 74 6.81 -0.81 0.61
CA ARG A 74 5.65 0.02 0.92
C ARG A 74 5.01 0.51 -0.38
N VAL A 75 3.71 0.34 -0.52
CA VAL A 75 3.01 0.69 -1.76
C VAL A 75 1.80 1.55 -1.44
N LEU A 76 1.70 2.72 -2.08
CA LEU A 76 0.44 3.40 -2.31
C LEU A 76 -0.10 2.94 -3.68
N LEU A 77 -1.35 2.50 -3.72
CA LEU A 77 -2.09 2.15 -4.93
C LEU A 77 -3.35 3.02 -5.02
N ALA A 78 -3.37 3.95 -5.97
CA ALA A 78 -4.57 4.72 -6.27
C ALA A 78 -5.35 4.06 -7.42
N VAL A 79 -6.61 3.74 -7.14
CA VAL A 79 -7.52 3.07 -8.07
C VAL A 79 -8.43 4.11 -8.70
N GLU A 80 -8.63 4.01 -10.01
CA GLU A 80 -9.52 4.88 -10.76
C GLU A 80 -10.59 4.08 -11.48
N GLY A 81 -11.82 4.55 -11.42
CA GLY A 81 -12.95 3.98 -12.15
C GLY A 81 -13.63 2.81 -11.42
N PRO A 82 -14.94 2.60 -11.65
CA PRO A 82 -15.76 1.69 -10.86
C PRO A 82 -15.74 0.23 -11.37
N GLN A 83 -14.72 -0.16 -12.14
CA GLN A 83 -14.64 -1.48 -12.76
C GLN A 83 -13.86 -2.45 -11.88
N ASP A 84 -14.12 -3.75 -12.01
CA ASP A 84 -13.32 -4.79 -11.39
C ASP A 84 -11.85 -4.63 -11.82
N ASP A 85 -11.03 -4.05 -10.95
CA ASP A 85 -9.61 -3.87 -11.15
C ASP A 85 -8.88 -5.14 -10.69
N PRO A 86 -8.34 -5.98 -11.60
CA PRO A 86 -7.70 -7.24 -11.25
C PRO A 86 -6.45 -7.04 -10.38
N THR A 87 -5.91 -5.82 -10.30
CA THR A 87 -4.77 -5.51 -9.43
C THR A 87 -5.09 -5.58 -7.95
N LEU A 88 -6.37 -5.51 -7.60
CA LEU A 88 -6.87 -5.58 -6.22
C LEU A 88 -7.11 -7.01 -5.74
N GLU A 89 -7.35 -7.95 -6.64
CA GLU A 89 -7.72 -9.34 -6.30
C GLU A 89 -6.70 -10.04 -5.38
N PRO A 90 -5.37 -9.93 -5.62
CA PRO A 90 -4.39 -10.57 -4.74
C PRO A 90 -4.43 -10.05 -3.30
N PHE A 91 -5.06 -8.91 -3.06
CA PHE A 91 -5.19 -8.27 -1.75
C PHE A 91 -6.55 -8.51 -1.09
N GLU A 92 -7.40 -9.35 -1.68
CA GLU A 92 -8.80 -9.54 -1.27
C GLU A 92 -9.61 -8.23 -1.30
N LEU A 93 -9.22 -7.30 -2.16
CA LEU A 93 -9.89 -6.02 -2.38
C LEU A 93 -10.66 -6.05 -3.70
N ARG A 94 -11.69 -5.22 -3.82
CA ARG A 94 -12.49 -5.05 -5.05
C ARG A 94 -12.90 -3.59 -5.22
N ALA A 95 -12.79 -3.09 -6.43
CA ALA A 95 -13.36 -1.80 -6.80
C ALA A 95 -14.87 -1.94 -7.01
N ALA A 96 -15.60 -0.87 -6.73
CA ALA A 96 -17.03 -0.77 -6.94
C ALA A 96 -17.41 0.68 -7.29
N PRO A 97 -18.61 0.90 -7.87
CA PRO A 97 -19.15 2.23 -8.03
C PRO A 97 -19.15 3.02 -6.71
N PRO A 98 -18.76 4.31 -6.73
CA PRO A 98 -18.90 5.14 -5.56
C PRO A 98 -20.38 5.29 -5.17
N PRO A 99 -20.68 5.61 -3.90
CA PRO A 99 -22.05 5.87 -3.48
C PRO A 99 -22.61 7.11 -4.19
N ALA A 100 -23.93 7.15 -4.37
CA ALA A 100 -24.63 8.29 -4.97
C ALA A 100 -24.76 9.44 -3.97
N LEU A 101 -23.65 10.15 -3.74
CA LEU A 101 -23.56 11.29 -2.83
C LEU A 101 -23.73 12.61 -3.57
N ALA A 102 -24.19 13.62 -2.83
CA ALA A 102 -24.26 14.98 -3.34
C ALA A 102 -22.84 15.54 -3.51
N GLY A 103 -22.60 16.22 -4.63
CA GLY A 103 -21.35 16.93 -4.85
C GLY A 103 -21.25 18.20 -4.01
N ILE A 104 -20.06 18.79 -3.99
CA ILE A 104 -19.75 19.98 -3.17
C ILE A 104 -20.08 21.25 -3.95
N GLY A 105 -21.03 22.04 -3.42
CA GLY A 105 -21.39 23.35 -3.97
C GLY A 105 -21.90 23.27 -5.41
N GLN A 106 -21.21 23.93 -6.35
CA GLN A 106 -21.53 23.92 -7.78
C GLN A 106 -20.77 22.83 -8.56
N HIS A 107 -20.02 21.96 -7.87
CA HIS A 107 -19.18 20.95 -8.48
C HIS A 107 -19.74 19.55 -8.19
N PRO A 108 -20.67 19.03 -9.02
CA PRO A 108 -21.32 17.75 -8.77
C PRO A 108 -20.35 16.55 -8.83
N ALA A 109 -19.19 16.70 -9.45
CA ALA A 109 -18.15 15.67 -9.51
C ALA A 109 -17.31 15.59 -8.22
N LEU A 110 -17.29 16.65 -7.41
CA LEU A 110 -16.47 16.68 -6.20
C LEU A 110 -17.21 16.04 -5.04
N ILE A 111 -16.69 14.93 -4.52
CA ILE A 111 -17.31 14.17 -3.44
C ILE A 111 -16.45 14.27 -2.18
N GLU A 112 -17.08 14.47 -1.03
CA GLU A 112 -16.40 14.47 0.26
C GLU A 112 -16.20 13.04 0.79
N VAL A 113 -14.98 12.75 1.22
CA VAL A 113 -14.62 11.53 1.94
C VAL A 113 -14.31 11.90 3.39
N ALA A 114 -15.01 11.22 4.30
CA ALA A 114 -14.77 11.39 5.72
C ALA A 114 -13.49 10.64 6.10
N THR A 115 -12.62 11.30 6.85
CA THR A 115 -11.45 10.65 7.40
C THR A 115 -11.72 10.27 8.85
N PRO A 116 -11.96 8.98 9.16
CA PRO A 116 -11.86 8.56 10.55
C PRO A 116 -10.44 8.88 11.05
N ASN A 117 -10.26 9.01 12.37
CA ASN A 117 -8.97 9.31 13.00
C ASN A 117 -8.02 8.09 12.90
N HIS A 118 -7.62 7.75 11.67
CA HIS A 118 -6.73 6.65 11.33
C HIS A 118 -5.28 7.08 11.57
N GLY A 119 -4.47 6.17 12.13
CA GLY A 119 -3.13 6.50 12.61
C GLY A 119 -2.23 7.12 11.53
N LEU A 120 -2.33 6.63 10.29
CA LEU A 120 -1.57 7.13 9.14
C LEU A 120 -1.99 8.54 8.68
N PHE A 121 -3.24 8.93 8.94
CA PHE A 121 -3.84 10.17 8.43
C PHE A 121 -4.26 11.12 9.56
N ARG A 122 -3.57 11.04 10.70
CA ARG A 122 -3.90 11.83 11.89
C ARG A 122 -3.89 13.32 11.54
N GLY A 123 -4.99 14.02 11.82
CA GLY A 123 -5.12 15.47 11.56
C GLY A 123 -5.66 15.82 10.18
N VAL A 124 -5.90 14.84 9.31
CA VAL A 124 -6.81 14.98 8.16
C VAL A 124 -8.24 14.86 8.72
N GLN A 125 -9.12 15.79 8.33
CA GLN A 125 -10.52 15.83 8.81
C GLN A 125 -11.52 15.44 7.72
N ALA A 126 -11.23 15.84 6.48
CA ALA A 126 -12.01 15.52 5.30
C ALA A 126 -11.09 15.55 4.08
N LEU A 127 -11.46 14.77 3.07
CA LEU A 127 -10.85 14.79 1.74
C LEU A 127 -11.91 15.14 0.70
N VAL A 128 -11.46 15.68 -0.42
CA VAL A 128 -12.32 15.93 -1.58
C VAL A 128 -11.75 15.16 -2.75
N THR A 129 -12.58 14.33 -3.37
CA THR A 129 -12.20 13.50 -4.52
C THR A 129 -12.99 13.95 -5.75
N ASN A 130 -12.49 13.65 -6.95
CA ASN A 130 -13.11 14.07 -8.23
C ASN A 130 -13.68 12.87 -9.02
N HIS A 131 -12.99 11.72 -8.99
CA HIS A 131 -13.41 10.50 -9.67
C HIS A 131 -13.34 9.31 -8.71
N PRO A 132 -14.14 9.33 -7.63
CA PRO A 132 -14.04 8.31 -6.60
C PRO A 132 -14.44 6.93 -7.12
N THR A 133 -13.78 5.93 -6.56
CA THR A 133 -14.11 4.52 -6.62
C THR A 133 -14.28 4.01 -5.19
N ALA A 134 -15.36 3.28 -4.92
CA ALA A 134 -15.46 2.56 -3.66
C ALA A 134 -14.49 1.37 -3.71
N VAL A 135 -13.80 1.11 -2.60
CA VAL A 135 -12.88 -0.03 -2.51
C VAL A 135 -13.39 -0.90 -1.39
N HIS A 136 -13.96 -2.06 -1.71
CA HIS A 136 -14.37 -3.05 -0.71
C HIS A 136 -13.22 -3.98 -0.37
N GLY A 137 -13.25 -4.49 0.85
CA GLY A 137 -12.24 -5.41 1.36
C GLY A 137 -12.83 -6.41 2.34
N PRO A 138 -11.99 -7.22 3.00
CA PRO A 138 -12.46 -8.28 3.88
C PRO A 138 -13.24 -7.73 5.07
N ALA A 139 -14.37 -8.34 5.40
CA ALA A 139 -15.23 -7.92 6.51
C ALA A 139 -14.55 -7.92 7.89
N ARG A 140 -13.44 -8.66 8.04
CA ARG A 140 -12.63 -8.73 9.27
C ARG A 140 -11.75 -7.49 9.49
N LEU A 141 -11.56 -6.67 8.47
CA LEU A 141 -10.72 -5.48 8.50
C LEU A 141 -11.60 -4.23 8.51
N LYS A 142 -11.11 -3.16 9.16
CA LYS A 142 -11.78 -1.85 9.11
C LYS A 142 -11.16 -1.03 7.99
N PRO A 143 -11.96 -0.35 7.16
CA PRO A 143 -11.42 0.58 6.18
C PRO A 143 -10.67 1.73 6.87
N ALA A 144 -9.62 2.20 6.21
CA ALA A 144 -8.84 3.33 6.69
C ALA A 144 -9.57 4.66 6.46
N LEU A 145 -10.35 4.76 5.38
CA LEU A 145 -11.20 5.91 5.04
C LEU A 145 -12.54 5.43 4.48
N THR A 146 -13.59 6.22 4.71
CA THR A 146 -14.94 5.94 4.20
C THR A 146 -15.57 7.19 3.62
N PHE A 147 -16.48 7.02 2.67
CA PHE A 147 -17.42 8.06 2.31
C PHE A 147 -18.33 8.43 3.50
N SER A 148 -19.09 9.52 3.36
CA SER A 148 -19.97 10.02 4.42
C SER A 148 -21.12 9.06 4.79
N ASP A 149 -21.51 8.17 3.89
CA ASP A 149 -22.49 7.09 4.15
C ASP A 149 -21.88 5.82 4.76
N GLY A 150 -20.57 5.82 5.03
CA GLY A 150 -19.83 4.69 5.56
C GLY A 150 -19.29 3.72 4.51
N THR A 151 -19.55 3.96 3.21
CA THR A 151 -18.98 3.13 2.14
C THR A 151 -17.45 3.18 2.18
N PRO A 152 -16.73 2.03 2.13
CA PRO A 152 -15.28 1.99 2.13
C PRO A 152 -14.61 2.72 0.95
N PHE A 153 -13.60 3.54 1.23
CA PHE A 153 -12.83 4.30 0.23
C PHE A 153 -11.35 3.96 0.21
N ALA A 154 -10.75 3.67 1.37
CA ALA A 154 -9.33 3.33 1.47
C ALA A 154 -9.06 2.23 2.48
N TRP A 155 -7.95 1.51 2.26
CA TRP A 155 -7.50 0.41 3.11
C TRP A 155 -6.00 0.54 3.40
N GLN A 156 -5.60 0.16 4.61
CA GLN A 156 -4.21 -0.12 4.93
C GLN A 156 -4.09 -1.61 5.26
N LEU A 157 -3.22 -2.32 4.55
CA LEU A 157 -2.96 -3.74 4.70
C LEU A 157 -1.48 -3.95 5.04
N ARG A 158 -1.20 -4.85 5.97
CA ARG A 158 0.17 -5.34 6.24
C ARG A 158 0.28 -6.75 5.67
N LEU A 159 1.30 -6.97 4.84
CA LEU A 159 1.53 -8.24 4.16
C LEU A 159 3.00 -8.61 4.35
N GLY A 160 3.27 -9.72 5.03
CA GLY A 160 4.63 -10.08 5.40
C GLY A 160 5.35 -8.95 6.17
N ASP A 161 6.46 -8.48 5.60
CA ASP A 161 7.29 -7.43 6.18
C ASP A 161 6.98 -6.02 5.62
N GLY A 162 6.05 -5.90 4.66
CA GLY A 162 5.68 -4.63 4.02
C GLY A 162 4.22 -4.25 4.20
N GLU A 163 3.84 -3.15 3.57
CA GLU A 163 2.54 -2.50 3.78
C GLU A 163 2.00 -1.92 2.46
N LEU A 164 0.68 -2.01 2.30
CA LEU A 164 -0.07 -1.50 1.16
C LEU A 164 -1.14 -0.53 1.66
N VAL A 165 -1.21 0.65 1.05
CA VAL A 165 -2.30 1.59 1.19
C VAL A 165 -3.01 1.67 -0.15
N VAL A 166 -4.29 1.32 -0.18
CA VAL A 166 -5.14 1.45 -1.37
C VAL A 166 -6.12 2.59 -1.16
N VAL A 167 -6.26 3.47 -2.15
CA VAL A 167 -7.18 4.61 -2.12
C VAL A 167 -7.99 4.66 -3.41
N GLY A 168 -9.27 5.00 -3.31
CA GLY A 168 -10.19 4.99 -4.43
C GLY A 168 -10.16 6.23 -5.33
N ASP A 169 -9.11 7.06 -5.31
CA ASP A 169 -9.01 8.21 -6.23
C ASP A 169 -7.55 8.71 -6.33
N SER A 170 -6.98 8.75 -7.54
CA SER A 170 -5.64 9.29 -7.76
C SER A 170 -5.59 10.82 -7.72
N SER A 171 -6.73 11.48 -7.96
CA SER A 171 -6.83 12.94 -7.96
C SER A 171 -6.46 13.54 -6.62
N LEU A 172 -6.45 12.77 -5.51
CA LEU A 172 -5.93 13.24 -4.22
C LEU A 172 -4.45 13.68 -4.27
N PHE A 173 -3.69 13.25 -5.28
CA PHE A 173 -2.26 13.51 -5.42
C PHE A 173 -1.92 14.50 -6.55
N ILE A 174 -2.90 14.95 -7.33
CA ILE A 174 -2.67 15.89 -8.43
C ILE A 174 -2.70 17.34 -7.94
N ASP A 175 -1.94 18.20 -8.62
CA ASP A 175 -1.70 19.59 -8.24
C ASP A 175 -3.01 20.39 -8.07
N LEU A 176 -3.99 20.14 -8.95
CA LEU A 176 -5.28 20.83 -8.93
C LEU A 176 -6.09 20.56 -7.65
N MET A 177 -5.95 19.37 -7.08
CA MET A 177 -6.79 18.90 -5.97
C MET A 177 -6.11 19.01 -4.61
N ARG A 178 -4.78 19.12 -4.56
CA ARG A 178 -4.01 19.28 -3.31
C ARG A 178 -4.49 20.44 -2.42
N PRO A 179 -4.88 21.62 -2.94
CA PRO A 179 -5.36 22.72 -2.10
C PRO A 179 -6.73 22.50 -1.46
N LEU A 180 -7.49 21.49 -1.89
CA LEU A 180 -8.85 21.26 -1.41
C LEU A 180 -8.87 20.51 -0.08
N ALA A 181 -9.60 21.07 0.90
CA ALA A 181 -9.80 20.49 2.23
C ALA A 181 -8.50 19.96 2.86
N GLY A 182 -8.41 18.65 3.14
CA GLY A 182 -7.25 17.99 3.71
C GLY A 182 -6.33 17.29 2.70
N ASN A 183 -6.56 17.43 1.40
CA ASN A 183 -5.88 16.62 0.37
C ASN A 183 -4.35 16.75 0.40
N GLY A 184 -3.82 17.98 0.47
CA GLY A 184 -2.38 18.21 0.57
C GLY A 184 -1.76 17.54 1.80
N ARG A 185 -2.38 17.72 2.98
CA ARG A 185 -1.90 17.08 4.23
C ARG A 185 -1.95 15.56 4.15
N PHE A 186 -2.98 15.01 3.52
CA PHE A 186 -3.11 13.58 3.30
C PHE A 186 -2.02 13.05 2.37
N ALA A 187 -1.81 13.68 1.21
CA ALA A 187 -0.76 13.31 0.27
C ALA A 187 0.62 13.38 0.93
N ASP A 188 0.88 14.41 1.72
CA ASP A 188 2.16 14.59 2.42
C ASP A 188 2.35 13.56 3.54
N ALA A 189 1.30 13.19 4.27
CA ALA A 189 1.33 12.11 5.28
C ALA A 189 1.62 10.75 4.65
N VAL A 190 0.99 10.43 3.51
CA VAL A 190 1.30 9.24 2.71
C VAL A 190 2.75 9.27 2.23
N GLY A 191 3.20 10.44 1.76
CA GLY A 191 4.59 10.70 1.38
C GLY A 191 5.59 10.39 2.48
N ALA A 192 5.36 10.93 3.67
CA ALA A 192 6.20 10.71 4.85
C ALA A 192 6.24 9.22 5.25
N TRP A 193 5.11 8.52 5.15
CA TRP A 193 5.05 7.07 5.39
C TRP A 193 5.82 6.25 4.35
N LEU A 194 5.70 6.59 3.06
CA LEU A 194 6.48 5.97 2.00
C LEU A 194 7.99 6.21 2.20
N GLY A 195 8.39 7.44 2.56
CA GLY A 195 9.80 7.82 2.74
C GLY A 195 10.41 7.48 4.10
N ALA A 196 9.61 7.04 5.07
CA ALA A 196 10.10 6.73 6.41
C ALA A 196 11.22 5.67 6.38
N ASP A 197 12.14 5.78 7.34
CA ASP A 197 13.38 4.98 7.39
C ASP A 197 14.37 5.27 6.25
N GLY A 198 14.22 6.41 5.56
CA GLY A 198 15.11 6.83 4.47
C GLY A 198 14.91 6.06 3.16
N ARG A 199 13.74 5.45 2.98
CA ARG A 199 13.41 4.64 1.80
C ARG A 199 13.24 5.53 0.57
N PRO A 200 13.80 5.15 -0.60
CA PRO A 200 13.51 5.85 -1.84
C PRO A 200 12.05 5.62 -2.25
N VAL A 201 11.38 6.69 -2.66
CA VAL A 201 10.00 6.68 -3.14
C VAL A 201 9.99 6.84 -4.65
N TYR A 202 9.41 5.89 -5.37
CA TYR A 202 9.21 6.00 -6.81
C TYR A 202 7.76 6.39 -7.10
N LEU A 203 7.57 7.55 -7.73
CA LEU A 203 6.26 8.04 -8.16
C LEU A 203 6.01 7.56 -9.58
N VAL A 204 5.14 6.57 -9.74
CA VAL A 204 4.93 5.85 -11.00
C VAL A 204 3.64 6.34 -11.65
N THR A 205 3.76 6.90 -12.86
CA THR A 205 2.62 7.43 -13.63
C THR A 205 2.25 6.59 -14.85
N GLY A 206 3.02 5.55 -15.16
CA GLY A 206 2.77 4.66 -16.29
C GLY A 206 2.97 3.18 -15.93
N PRO A 207 3.24 2.31 -16.92
CA PRO A 207 3.27 0.86 -16.73
C PRO A 207 4.19 0.40 -15.60
N LEU A 208 3.67 -0.54 -14.80
CA LEU A 208 4.41 -1.26 -13.79
C LEU A 208 4.58 -2.70 -14.29
N THR A 209 5.82 -3.10 -14.57
CA THR A 209 6.15 -4.39 -15.20
C THR A 209 6.98 -5.29 -14.28
N GLY A 210 7.17 -6.55 -14.70
CA GLY A 210 7.98 -7.51 -13.96
C GLY A 210 7.26 -8.17 -12.79
N ASP A 211 7.84 -9.26 -12.32
CA ASP A 211 7.25 -10.16 -11.32
C ASP A 211 7.62 -9.82 -9.87
N GLY A 212 8.33 -8.72 -9.68
CA GLY A 212 8.94 -8.38 -8.40
C GLY A 212 10.20 -9.16 -8.10
N PRO A 213 10.90 -8.81 -7.01
CA PRO A 213 12.01 -9.60 -6.54
C PRO A 213 11.51 -11.03 -6.30
N GLN A 214 12.30 -12.03 -6.73
CA GLN A 214 12.08 -13.41 -6.29
C GLN A 214 11.99 -13.38 -4.77
N ALA A 215 10.86 -13.82 -4.22
CA ALA A 215 10.59 -13.70 -2.81
C ALA A 215 11.79 -14.24 -2.01
N ALA A 216 12.48 -13.34 -1.31
CA ALA A 216 13.40 -13.78 -0.28
C ALA A 216 12.59 -14.68 0.67
N ARG A 217 13.18 -15.78 1.15
CA ARG A 217 12.46 -16.67 2.08
C ARG A 217 11.83 -15.81 3.19
N PRO A 218 10.51 -15.91 3.42
CA PRO A 218 9.83 -15.03 4.36
C PRO A 218 10.50 -15.11 5.72
N SER A 219 10.64 -13.96 6.37
CA SER A 219 11.22 -13.87 7.70
C SER A 219 10.49 -14.84 8.65
N PRO A 220 11.15 -15.41 9.68
CA PRO A 220 10.46 -16.26 10.64
C PRO A 220 9.22 -15.58 11.26
N GLN A 221 9.26 -14.26 11.42
CA GLN A 221 8.16 -13.46 11.93
C GLN A 221 7.02 -13.32 10.91
N ALA A 222 7.32 -13.07 9.62
CA ALA A 222 6.33 -13.05 8.56
C ALA A 222 5.58 -14.39 8.47
N ARG A 223 6.32 -15.51 8.51
CA ARG A 223 5.73 -16.87 8.54
C ARG A 223 4.81 -17.09 9.74
N LEU A 224 5.18 -16.59 10.91
CA LEU A 224 4.34 -16.68 12.11
C LEU A 224 3.07 -15.83 11.96
N ASN A 225 3.19 -14.59 11.48
CA ASN A 225 2.04 -13.70 11.29
C ASN A 225 1.05 -14.27 10.28
N ASP A 226 1.54 -14.82 9.17
CA ASP A 226 0.71 -15.44 8.14
C ASP A 226 -0.02 -16.67 8.70
N ALA A 227 0.68 -17.54 9.44
CA ALA A 227 0.08 -18.69 10.10
C ALA A 227 -1.00 -18.28 11.12
N LEU A 228 -0.76 -17.21 11.90
CA LEU A 228 -1.76 -16.69 12.84
C LEU A 228 -2.98 -16.09 12.11
N ALA A 229 -2.77 -15.40 11.00
CA ALA A 229 -3.85 -14.82 10.20
C ALA A 229 -4.73 -15.91 9.55
N GLU A 230 -4.11 -16.98 9.05
CA GLU A 230 -4.81 -18.14 8.48
C GLU A 230 -5.66 -18.84 9.55
N LEU A 231 -5.10 -19.05 10.74
CA LEU A 231 -5.85 -19.60 11.88
C LEU A 231 -7.02 -18.72 12.31
N ALA A 232 -6.86 -17.40 12.27
CA ALA A 232 -7.94 -16.46 12.59
C ALA A 232 -9.05 -16.41 11.52
N GLY A 233 -8.71 -16.64 10.25
CA GLY A 233 -9.65 -16.61 9.13
C GLY A 233 -10.48 -17.89 8.97
N GLY A 234 -9.95 -19.05 9.37
CA GLY A 234 -10.60 -20.36 9.18
C GLY A 234 -11.25 -20.97 10.42
N ALA A 235 -11.10 -20.36 11.60
CA ALA A 235 -11.57 -20.97 12.83
C ALA A 235 -13.07 -20.70 13.08
N SER A 236 -13.87 -21.77 13.03
CA SER A 236 -15.15 -21.78 13.75
C SER A 236 -14.87 -21.86 15.26
N PRO A 237 -15.79 -21.45 16.14
CA PRO A 237 -15.55 -21.39 17.59
C PRO A 237 -15.02 -22.71 18.22
N GLY A 238 -15.26 -23.85 17.57
CA GLY A 238 -14.75 -25.16 18.00
C GLY A 238 -13.34 -25.52 17.50
N SER A 239 -12.87 -24.98 16.38
CA SER A 239 -11.55 -25.31 15.80
C SER A 239 -10.42 -24.37 16.22
N ALA A 240 -10.75 -23.17 16.74
CA ALA A 240 -9.78 -22.21 17.27
C ALA A 240 -8.88 -22.80 18.38
N TRP A 241 -9.46 -23.63 19.25
CA TRP A 241 -8.72 -24.26 20.35
C TRP A 241 -7.75 -25.33 19.85
N ILE A 242 -8.14 -26.12 18.84
CA ILE A 242 -7.29 -27.15 18.26
C ILE A 242 -6.06 -26.52 17.58
N ALA A 243 -6.29 -25.43 16.84
CA ALA A 243 -5.24 -24.63 16.24
C ALA A 243 -4.27 -24.04 17.27
N LEU A 244 -4.80 -23.49 18.37
CA LEU A 244 -3.99 -22.94 19.46
C LEU A 244 -3.14 -24.03 20.14
N PHE A 245 -3.71 -25.20 20.43
CA PHE A 245 -2.97 -26.31 21.01
C PHE A 245 -1.88 -26.85 20.08
N ALA A 246 -2.16 -26.94 18.77
CA ALA A 246 -1.16 -27.35 17.78
C ALA A 246 0.01 -26.34 17.69
N ALA A 247 -0.28 -25.03 17.70
CA ALA A 247 0.74 -23.99 17.70
C ALA A 247 1.61 -24.02 18.98
N LEU A 248 0.98 -24.21 20.15
CA LEU A 248 1.70 -24.36 21.42
C LEU A 248 2.58 -25.61 21.45
N ALA A 249 2.09 -26.74 20.93
CA ALA A 249 2.85 -27.98 20.84
C ALA A 249 4.07 -27.84 19.91
N ALA A 250 3.92 -27.16 18.78
CA ALA A 250 5.02 -26.88 17.85
C ALA A 250 6.09 -25.97 18.48
N ALA A 251 5.67 -24.91 19.19
CA ALA A 251 6.57 -24.01 19.91
C ALA A 251 7.35 -24.74 21.03
N ALA A 252 6.66 -25.60 21.79
CA ALA A 252 7.30 -26.43 22.81
C ALA A 252 8.29 -27.43 22.20
N GLY A 253 7.95 -28.07 21.08
CA GLY A 253 8.84 -28.96 20.34
C GLY A 253 10.10 -28.27 19.84
N ALA A 254 9.98 -27.06 19.30
CA ALA A 254 11.11 -26.25 18.85
C ALA A 254 12.02 -25.83 20.02
N LEU A 255 11.45 -25.46 21.17
CA LEU A 255 12.19 -25.12 22.39
C LEU A 255 12.96 -26.35 22.94
N VAL A 256 12.33 -27.53 22.95
CA VAL A 256 12.97 -28.79 23.36
C VAL A 256 14.08 -29.18 22.40
N ALA A 257 13.89 -29.04 21.09
CA ALA A 257 14.93 -29.29 20.10
C ALA A 257 16.13 -28.34 20.27
N TRP A 258 15.86 -27.05 20.52
CA TRP A 258 16.90 -26.04 20.74
C TRP A 258 17.71 -26.29 22.02
N THR A 259 17.06 -26.74 23.10
CA THR A 259 17.71 -27.05 24.37
C THR A 259 18.45 -28.39 24.36
N ARG A 260 17.99 -29.38 23.57
CA ARG A 260 18.65 -30.70 23.46
C ARG A 260 19.76 -30.78 22.44
N PHE A 261 19.79 -29.91 21.44
CA PHE A 261 20.85 -29.83 20.45
C PHE A 261 21.52 -28.45 20.45
N PRO A 262 22.27 -28.09 21.51
CA PRO A 262 23.17 -26.94 21.50
C PRO A 262 24.34 -27.25 20.56
N GLY A 263 24.10 -27.21 19.26
CA GLY A 263 25.11 -27.48 18.24
C GLY A 263 26.23 -26.44 18.28
N ASP A 264 27.44 -26.91 18.57
CA ASP A 264 28.74 -26.44 18.10
C ASP A 264 28.81 -24.98 17.62
N ARG A 265 28.89 -24.05 18.58
CA ARG A 265 29.48 -22.74 18.32
C ARG A 265 30.98 -22.93 18.11
N ARG A 266 31.41 -23.17 16.87
CA ARG A 266 32.81 -22.96 16.51
C ARG A 266 33.10 -21.46 16.58
N PRO A 267 34.13 -21.02 17.32
CA PRO A 267 34.53 -19.61 17.31
C PRO A 267 35.02 -19.23 15.91
N LEU A 268 34.50 -18.11 15.40
CA LEU A 268 35.12 -17.31 14.33
C LEU A 268 35.96 -16.21 14.98
#